data_AF-A0A962E427-F1
#
_entry.id   AF-A0A962E427-F1
#
_cell.length_a   1.000
_cell.length_b   1.000
_cell.length_c   1.000
_cell.angle_alpha   90.00
_cell.angle_beta   90.00
_cell.angle_gamma   90.00
#
_symmetry.space_group_name_H-M   'P 1'
#
loop_
_entity.id
_entity.type
_entity.pdbx_description
1 polymer ?
#
loop_
_entity_poly.entity_id
_entity_poly.type
_entity_poly.pdbx_seq_one_letter_code
_entity_poly.pdbx_strand_id
1 'polypeptide(L)'
;GERHPSVLFETWYEDLAPLAADAPLSADLVAQLRELRDAVSQVLEPMRQVSKTIGSNLDAAVVLAVPSELVAALQPCLAELRFPFLVSDLTLVALNDSSAGTRVSVEGVGEVAIDAKRSDAEKCVRCWHRRPDVGTHADHPELCGRCIENVDGAGESRLWF
;
A
#
# COMPACT_ATOMS: atom_id res chain seq x y z
N GLY A 1 -11.42 -20.56 -17.80
CA GLY A 1 -11.95 -20.90 -19.12
C GLY A 1 -11.38 -22.22 -19.58
N GLU A 2 -11.95 -22.79 -20.63
CA GLU A 2 -11.30 -23.85 -21.41
C GLU A 2 -9.90 -23.38 -21.82
N ARG A 3 -8.94 -24.31 -21.83
CA ARG A 3 -7.55 -24.03 -22.24
C ARG A 3 -7.23 -24.94 -23.41
N HIS A 4 -6.77 -24.37 -24.52
CA HIS A 4 -6.29 -25.15 -25.65
C HIS A 4 -4.92 -25.78 -25.35
N PRO A 5 -4.50 -26.80 -26.12
CA PRO A 5 -3.25 -27.52 -25.89
C PRO A 5 -1.97 -26.65 -25.98
N SER A 6 -2.08 -25.47 -26.61
CA SER A 6 -0.97 -24.54 -26.76
C SER A 6 -1.48 -23.11 -26.84
N VAL A 7 -0.76 -22.18 -26.22
CA VAL A 7 -1.00 -20.74 -26.32
C VAL A 7 -0.93 -20.22 -27.76
N LEU A 8 -0.23 -20.96 -28.64
CA LEU A 8 -0.16 -20.63 -30.07
C LEU A 8 -1.50 -20.76 -30.80
N PHE A 9 -2.49 -21.40 -30.19
CA PHE A 9 -3.85 -21.54 -30.72
C PHE A 9 -4.88 -20.70 -29.95
N GLU A 10 -4.45 -19.90 -28.98
CA GLU A 10 -5.32 -18.99 -28.24
C GLU A 10 -5.46 -17.64 -28.96
N THR A 11 -6.57 -16.95 -28.74
CA THR A 11 -6.77 -15.55 -29.15
C THR A 11 -6.60 -14.62 -27.96
N TRP A 12 -6.42 -13.32 -28.24
CA TRP A 12 -6.45 -12.32 -27.19
C TRP A 12 -7.79 -12.36 -26.45
N TYR A 13 -7.74 -12.13 -25.14
CA TYR A 13 -8.93 -11.99 -24.32
C TYR A 13 -9.60 -10.64 -24.65
N GLU A 14 -10.86 -10.69 -25.07
CA GLU A 14 -11.57 -9.51 -25.58
C GLU A 14 -12.47 -8.83 -24.53
N ASP A 15 -12.79 -9.50 -23.42
CA ASP A 15 -13.71 -8.96 -22.41
C ASP A 15 -13.01 -8.02 -21.39
N LEU A 16 -11.76 -7.64 -21.64
CA LEU A 16 -11.07 -6.66 -20.80
C LEU A 16 -11.60 -5.25 -21.12
N ALA A 17 -12.51 -4.75 -20.28
CA ALA A 17 -13.04 -3.41 -20.40
C ALA A 17 -12.18 -2.38 -19.65
N PRO A 18 -12.05 -1.14 -20.17
CA PRO A 18 -11.49 -0.04 -19.39
C PRO A 18 -12.38 0.28 -18.20
N LEU A 19 -11.79 0.91 -17.17
CA LEU A 19 -12.55 1.48 -16.06
C LEU A 19 -13.57 2.49 -16.58
N ALA A 20 -14.74 2.55 -15.95
CA ALA A 20 -15.74 3.56 -16.24
C ALA A 20 -15.16 4.97 -16.02
N ALA A 21 -15.64 5.98 -16.75
CA ALA A 21 -15.11 7.34 -16.65
C ALA A 21 -15.32 7.98 -15.27
N ASP A 22 -16.31 7.51 -14.52
CA ASP A 22 -16.65 7.90 -13.15
C ASP A 22 -16.13 6.90 -12.09
N ALA A 23 -15.28 5.95 -12.50
CA ALA A 23 -14.66 5.04 -11.55
C ALA A 23 -13.85 5.82 -10.51
N PRO A 24 -13.88 5.43 -9.22
CA PRO A 24 -13.13 6.15 -8.18
C PRO A 24 -11.61 6.09 -8.37
N LEU A 25 -11.11 5.10 -9.10
CA LEU A 25 -9.72 4.97 -9.49
C LEU A 25 -9.59 5.24 -10.99
N SER A 26 -8.60 6.04 -11.38
CA SER A 26 -8.28 6.34 -12.78
C SER A 26 -6.84 5.93 -13.13
N ALA A 27 -6.53 5.85 -14.42
CA ALA A 27 -5.17 5.58 -14.87
C ALA A 27 -4.17 6.63 -14.36
N ASP A 28 -4.57 7.91 -14.34
CA ASP A 28 -3.76 9.00 -13.82
C ASP A 28 -3.52 8.86 -12.31
N LEU A 29 -4.55 8.49 -11.54
CA LEU A 29 -4.43 8.29 -10.10
C LEU A 29 -3.50 7.10 -9.78
N VAL A 30 -3.58 6.02 -10.57
CA VAL A 30 -2.65 4.88 -10.47
C VAL A 30 -1.23 5.29 -10.83
N ALA A 31 -1.04 6.12 -11.85
CA ALA A 31 0.29 6.65 -12.20
C ALA A 31 0.87 7.48 -11.04
N GLN A 32 0.08 8.41 -10.47
CA GLN A 32 0.47 9.19 -9.29
C GLN A 32 0.83 8.30 -8.09
N LEU A 33 0.06 7.23 -7.82
CA LEU A 33 0.37 6.28 -6.76
C LEU A 33 1.71 5.56 -6.97
N ARG A 34 2.09 5.25 -8.22
CA ARG A 34 3.39 4.66 -8.53
C ARG A 34 4.52 5.64 -8.26
N GLU A 35 4.38 6.89 -8.68
CA GLU A 35 5.39 7.93 -8.42
C GLU A 35 5.56 8.19 -6.91
N LEU A 36 4.45 8.24 -6.16
CA LEU A 36 4.48 8.35 -4.70
C LEU A 36 5.15 7.15 -4.04
N ARG A 37 4.85 5.93 -4.50
CA ARG A 37 5.48 4.71 -3.98
C ARG A 37 6.99 4.74 -4.20
N ASP A 38 7.43 5.17 -5.36
CA ASP A 38 8.85 5.23 -5.71
C ASP A 38 9.56 6.29 -4.83
N ALA A 39 8.92 7.45 -4.58
CA ALA A 39 9.41 8.45 -3.63
C ALA A 39 9.48 7.93 -2.18
N VAL A 40 8.45 7.23 -1.71
CA VAL A 40 8.46 6.58 -0.38
C VAL A 40 9.59 5.54 -0.30
N SER A 41 9.78 4.75 -1.35
CA SER A 41 10.84 3.73 -1.39
C SER A 41 12.23 4.34 -1.29
N GLN A 42 12.45 5.50 -1.92
CA GLN A 42 13.70 6.27 -1.81
C GLN A 42 13.94 6.78 -0.38
N VAL A 43 12.90 7.26 0.31
CA VAL A 43 13.00 7.71 1.72
C VAL A 43 13.30 6.54 2.67
N LEU A 44 12.76 5.35 2.40
CA LEU A 44 12.99 4.16 3.21
C LEU A 44 14.35 3.48 2.95
N GLU A 45 14.97 3.69 1.79
CA GLU A 45 16.26 3.07 1.44
C GLU A 45 17.40 3.37 2.44
N PRO A 46 17.67 4.63 2.86
CA PRO A 46 18.67 4.88 3.89
C PRO A 46 18.33 4.24 5.24
N MET A 47 17.03 4.09 5.57
CA MET A 47 16.63 3.39 6.79
C MET A 47 16.96 1.89 6.74
N ARG A 48 16.98 1.27 5.54
CA ARG A 48 17.44 -0.11 5.31
C ARG A 48 18.94 -0.23 5.21
N GLN A 49 19.61 0.66 4.48
CA GLN A 49 21.02 0.47 4.12
C GLN A 49 21.98 1.10 5.10
N VAL A 50 21.63 2.26 5.65
CA VAL A 50 22.55 3.07 6.46
C VAL A 50 22.25 2.88 7.93
N SER A 51 21.05 3.25 8.39
CA SER A 51 20.72 3.16 9.82
C SER A 51 20.33 1.76 10.28
N LYS A 52 19.95 0.88 9.35
CA LYS A 52 19.45 -0.49 9.62
C LYS A 52 18.26 -0.50 10.59
N THR A 53 17.49 0.59 10.63
CA THR A 53 16.30 0.73 11.50
C THR A 53 15.17 -0.21 11.04
N ILE A 54 15.07 -0.48 9.74
CA ILE A 54 14.10 -1.41 9.16
C ILE A 54 14.83 -2.49 8.36
N GLY A 55 14.29 -3.71 8.34
CA GLY A 55 14.80 -4.80 7.49
C GLY A 55 14.15 -4.82 6.11
N SER A 56 12.89 -4.38 6.03
CA SER A 56 12.08 -4.31 4.80
C SER A 56 11.11 -3.13 4.85
N ASN A 57 10.47 -2.75 3.73
CA ASN A 57 9.39 -1.74 3.73
C ASN A 57 8.26 -2.13 4.69
N LEU A 58 7.98 -3.43 4.83
CA LEU A 58 6.95 -3.95 5.73
C LEU A 58 7.30 -3.72 7.21
N ASP A 59 8.52 -3.30 7.56
CA ASP A 59 8.81 -2.87 8.93
C ASP A 59 8.43 -1.40 9.20
N ALA A 60 8.03 -0.64 8.17
CA ALA A 60 7.77 0.79 8.28
C ALA A 60 6.28 1.14 8.43
N ALA A 61 6.02 2.24 9.14
CA ALA A 61 4.78 3.00 9.12
C ALA A 61 5.07 4.38 8.52
N VAL A 62 4.23 4.83 7.60
CA VAL A 62 4.44 6.05 6.81
C VAL A 62 3.28 7.02 6.99
N VAL A 63 3.59 8.29 7.27
CA VAL A 63 2.66 9.40 7.10
C VAL A 63 3.04 10.12 5.81
N LEU A 64 2.14 10.09 4.84
CA LEU A 64 2.31 10.68 3.53
C LEU A 64 1.44 11.94 3.44
N ALA A 65 2.08 13.11 3.41
CA ALA A 65 1.42 14.39 3.24
C ALA A 65 1.42 14.80 1.77
N VAL A 66 0.23 14.94 1.18
CA VAL A 66 0.03 15.21 -0.26
C VAL A 66 -0.91 16.41 -0.46
N PRO A 67 -1.02 16.96 -1.68
CA PRO A 67 -2.04 17.96 -1.99
C PRO A 67 -3.45 17.51 -1.59
N SER A 68 -4.26 18.45 -1.09
CA SER A 68 -5.56 18.16 -0.46
C SER A 68 -6.55 17.43 -1.38
N GLU A 69 -6.51 17.73 -2.66
CA GLU A 69 -7.29 17.09 -3.72
C GLU A 69 -6.96 15.61 -3.87
N LEU A 70 -5.69 15.24 -3.67
CA LEU A 70 -5.24 13.86 -3.76
C LEU A 70 -5.64 13.06 -2.51
N VAL A 71 -5.69 13.72 -1.34
CA VAL A 71 -6.28 13.12 -0.13
C VAL A 71 -7.74 12.72 -0.40
N ALA A 72 -8.53 13.65 -0.94
CA ALA A 72 -9.94 13.39 -1.24
C ALA A 72 -10.11 12.27 -2.28
N ALA A 73 -9.28 12.28 -3.35
CA ALA A 73 -9.33 11.27 -4.41
C ALA A 73 -8.96 9.86 -3.92
N LEU A 74 -8.00 9.75 -3.00
CA LEU A 74 -7.50 8.46 -2.48
C LEU A 74 -8.22 7.98 -1.21
N GLN A 75 -9.09 8.81 -0.63
CA GLN A 75 -9.83 8.45 0.58
C GLN A 75 -10.60 7.11 0.48
N PRO A 76 -11.25 6.76 -0.66
CA PRO A 76 -11.96 5.49 -0.79
C PRO A 76 -11.06 4.26 -0.68
N CYS A 77 -9.79 4.36 -1.09
CA CYS A 77 -8.83 3.26 -1.11
C CYS A 77 -7.82 3.28 0.05
N LEU A 78 -7.92 4.23 0.98
CA LEU A 78 -6.95 4.47 2.05
C LEU A 78 -6.58 3.19 2.83
N ALA A 79 -7.58 2.37 3.18
CA ALA A 79 -7.38 1.14 3.96
C ALA A 79 -6.47 0.11 3.26
N GLU A 80 -6.38 0.19 1.94
CA GLU A 80 -5.63 -0.74 1.08
C GLU A 80 -4.31 -0.13 0.57
N LEU A 81 -4.08 1.19 0.70
CA LEU A 81 -2.87 1.86 0.19
C LEU A 81 -1.55 1.31 0.77
N ARG A 82 -1.56 0.74 1.97
CA ARG A 82 -0.37 0.07 2.51
C ARG A 82 0.13 -1.10 1.64
N PHE A 83 -0.75 -1.73 0.85
CA PHE A 83 -0.41 -2.85 -0.03
C PHE A 83 0.47 -2.43 -1.23
N PRO A 84 0.07 -1.49 -2.11
CA PRO A 84 0.92 -1.06 -3.21
C PRO A 84 2.21 -0.39 -2.73
N PHE A 85 2.23 0.20 -1.53
CA PHE A 85 3.44 0.80 -0.94
C PHE A 85 4.35 -0.21 -0.23
N LEU A 86 3.87 -1.43 -0.01
CA LEU A 86 4.57 -2.50 0.72
C LEU A 86 5.01 -2.09 2.14
N VAL A 87 4.22 -1.24 2.80
CA VAL A 87 4.46 -0.78 4.18
C VAL A 87 3.45 -1.42 5.13
N SER A 88 3.75 -1.42 6.44
CA SER A 88 2.81 -1.97 7.42
C SER A 88 1.61 -1.08 7.67
N ASP A 89 1.82 0.23 7.61
CA ASP A 89 0.80 1.23 7.80
C ASP A 89 1.08 2.46 6.94
N LEU A 90 0.01 3.08 6.44
CA LEU A 90 0.07 4.29 5.63
C LEU A 90 -1.06 5.22 6.02
N THR A 91 -0.70 6.38 6.55
CA THR A 91 -1.62 7.47 6.85
C THR A 91 -1.49 8.54 5.77
N LEU A 92 -2.60 8.98 5.20
CA LEU A 92 -2.65 10.05 4.22
C LEU A 92 -3.15 11.33 4.88
N VAL A 93 -2.42 12.44 4.71
CA VAL A 93 -2.79 13.75 5.28
C VAL A 93 -2.60 14.86 4.25
N ALA A 94 -3.25 16.00 4.45
CA ALA A 94 -3.04 17.17 3.61
C ALA A 94 -1.69 17.83 3.93
N LEU A 95 -0.92 18.15 2.89
CA LEU A 95 0.34 18.86 2.99
C LEU A 95 0.13 20.27 3.53
N ASN A 96 0.98 20.66 4.50
CA ASN A 96 1.02 22.00 5.07
C ASN A 96 2.42 22.32 5.61
N ASP A 97 2.63 23.55 6.09
CA ASP A 97 3.93 24.00 6.59
C ASP A 97 4.43 23.22 7.81
N SER A 98 3.53 22.60 8.58
CA SER A 98 3.86 21.77 9.74
C SER A 98 4.02 20.28 9.41
N SER A 99 3.89 19.89 8.14
CA SER A 99 4.10 18.50 7.72
C SER A 99 5.54 18.07 8.01
N ALA A 100 5.67 16.98 8.78
CA ALA A 100 6.95 16.39 9.15
C ALA A 100 7.55 15.55 8.00
N GLY A 101 8.82 15.18 8.16
CA GLY A 101 9.52 14.27 7.27
C GLY A 101 10.24 14.96 6.11
N THR A 102 10.63 14.16 5.12
CA THR A 102 11.40 14.61 3.98
C THR A 102 10.47 15.21 2.93
N ARG A 103 10.71 16.48 2.54
CA ARG A 103 10.02 17.12 1.43
C ARG A 103 10.60 16.67 0.09
N VAL A 104 9.74 16.26 -0.83
CA VAL A 104 10.11 15.75 -2.15
C VAL A 104 9.14 16.34 -3.18
N SER A 105 9.65 16.70 -4.37
CA SER A 105 8.80 17.03 -5.52
C SER A 105 8.59 15.76 -6.33
N VAL A 106 7.34 15.35 -6.50
CA VAL A 106 6.94 14.12 -7.20
C VAL A 106 6.27 14.46 -8.52
N GLU A 107 6.70 13.82 -9.60
CA GLU A 107 6.15 14.04 -10.94
C GLU A 107 4.65 13.71 -10.97
N GLY A 108 3.86 14.57 -11.63
CA GLY A 108 2.40 14.42 -11.72
C GLY A 108 1.63 14.65 -10.40
N VAL A 109 2.32 14.90 -9.28
CA VAL A 109 1.70 15.17 -7.97
C VAL A 109 2.04 16.56 -7.43
N GLY A 110 3.31 16.97 -7.51
CA GLY A 110 3.82 18.21 -6.91
C GLY A 110 4.60 17.96 -5.63
N GLU A 111 4.64 18.95 -4.74
CA GLU A 111 5.34 18.81 -3.45
C GLU A 111 4.58 17.84 -2.53
N VAL A 112 5.34 17.00 -1.82
CA VAL A 112 4.85 16.09 -0.78
C VAL A 112 5.81 16.08 0.41
N ALA A 113 5.35 15.62 1.56
CA ALA A 113 6.21 15.31 2.70
C ALA A 113 6.02 13.84 3.14
N ILE A 114 7.14 13.15 3.38
CA ILE A 114 7.16 11.73 3.72
C ILE A 114 7.83 11.59 5.09
N ASP A 115 7.02 11.30 6.11
CA ASP A 115 7.51 10.94 7.44
C ASP A 115 7.41 9.42 7.62
N ALA A 116 8.54 8.79 7.92
CA ALA A 116 8.65 7.34 7.99
C ALA A 116 9.35 6.91 9.27
N LYS A 117 8.78 5.93 9.93
CA LYS A 117 9.36 5.30 11.12
C LYS A 117 9.23 3.78 11.06
N ARG A 118 10.05 3.08 11.85
CA ARG A 118 9.80 1.66 12.12
C ARG A 118 8.48 1.54 12.88
N SER A 119 7.65 0.59 12.50
CA SER A 119 6.43 0.25 13.23
C SER A 119 6.79 -0.47 14.54
N ASP A 120 6.14 -0.05 15.62
CA ASP A 120 6.28 -0.64 16.95
C ASP A 120 5.40 -1.89 17.14
N ALA A 121 4.54 -2.19 16.16
CA ALA A 121 3.66 -3.34 16.23
C ALA A 121 4.38 -4.67 15.98
N GLU A 122 3.79 -5.74 16.51
CA GLU A 122 4.28 -7.10 16.32
C GLU A 122 4.11 -7.58 14.88
N LYS A 123 5.07 -8.39 14.42
CA LYS A 123 5.11 -8.89 13.04
C LYS A 123 4.22 -10.12 12.90
N CYS A 124 3.25 -10.08 11.99
CA CYS A 124 2.50 -11.26 11.62
C CYS A 124 3.38 -12.25 10.82
N VAL A 125 3.44 -13.51 11.22
CA VAL A 125 4.32 -14.51 10.58
C VAL A 125 3.84 -14.96 9.19
N ARG A 126 2.55 -14.80 8.88
CA ARG A 126 1.97 -15.19 7.57
C ARG A 126 2.10 -14.09 6.51
N CYS A 127 1.73 -12.85 6.83
CA CYS A 127 1.74 -11.76 5.86
C CYS A 127 2.90 -10.77 6.00
N TRP A 128 3.72 -10.94 7.04
CA TRP A 128 4.90 -10.12 7.36
C TRP A 128 4.64 -8.63 7.62
N HIS A 129 3.39 -8.18 7.62
CA HIS A 129 3.03 -6.86 8.10
C HIS A 129 3.11 -6.84 9.64
N ARG A 130 3.56 -5.72 10.18
CA ARG A 130 3.50 -5.33 11.58
C ARG A 130 2.13 -4.74 11.87
N ARG A 131 1.39 -5.36 12.77
CA ARG A 131 -0.02 -5.03 12.99
C ARG A 131 -0.36 -5.07 14.48
N PRO A 132 -1.13 -4.08 14.99
CA PRO A 132 -1.40 -3.95 16.42
C PRO A 132 -2.27 -5.09 16.99
N ASP A 133 -2.96 -5.83 16.12
CA ASP A 133 -3.84 -6.95 16.46
C ASP A 133 -3.13 -8.31 16.49
N VAL A 134 -1.84 -8.40 16.17
CA VAL A 134 -1.05 -9.64 16.35
C VAL A 134 -0.94 -9.95 17.85
N GLY A 135 -1.21 -11.19 18.24
CA GLY A 135 -1.24 -11.62 19.64
C GLY A 135 -2.59 -11.48 20.34
N THR A 136 -3.60 -10.93 19.67
CA THR A 136 -4.93 -10.73 20.28
C THR A 136 -5.85 -11.96 20.20
N HIS A 137 -5.50 -12.96 19.37
CA HIS A 137 -6.28 -14.18 19.18
C HIS A 137 -5.56 -15.41 19.73
N ALA A 138 -6.19 -16.12 20.67
CA ALA A 138 -5.56 -17.24 21.39
C ALA A 138 -5.19 -18.44 20.49
N ASP A 139 -6.05 -18.76 19.50
CA ASP A 139 -5.81 -19.87 18.58
C ASP A 139 -4.74 -19.55 17.52
N HIS A 140 -4.48 -18.26 17.27
CA HIS A 140 -3.51 -17.78 16.28
C HIS A 140 -2.67 -16.62 16.82
N PRO A 141 -1.81 -16.86 17.84
CA PRO A 141 -1.13 -15.78 18.57
C PRO A 141 -0.13 -14.99 17.72
N GLU A 142 0.35 -15.56 16.61
CA GLU A 142 1.34 -14.91 15.73
C GLU A 142 0.70 -14.33 14.44
N LEU A 143 -0.64 -14.38 14.32
CA LEU A 143 -1.36 -13.88 13.15
C LEU A 143 -2.11 -12.58 13.47
N CYS A 144 -2.21 -11.70 12.47
CA CYS A 144 -3.16 -10.59 12.50
C CYS A 144 -4.55 -11.06 12.06
N GLY A 145 -5.61 -10.31 12.41
CA GLY A 145 -6.99 -10.63 12.09
C GLY A 145 -7.24 -10.85 10.60
N ARG A 146 -6.56 -10.09 9.72
CA ARG A 146 -6.61 -10.30 8.26
C ARG A 146 -6.12 -11.68 7.84
N CYS A 147 -5.06 -12.16 8.46
CA CYS A 147 -4.54 -13.49 8.18
C CYS A 147 -5.48 -14.56 8.70
N ILE A 148 -6.09 -14.36 9.88
CA ILE A 148 -7.05 -15.29 10.47
C ILE A 148 -8.28 -15.44 9.58
N GLU A 149 -8.86 -14.32 9.11
CA GLU A 149 -9.99 -14.35 8.16
C GLU A 149 -9.67 -15.15 6.88
N ASN A 150 -8.40 -15.12 6.44
CA ASN A 150 -7.92 -15.85 5.27
C ASN A 150 -7.55 -17.32 5.54
N VAL A 151 -7.40 -17.75 6.79
CA VAL A 151 -7.10 -19.16 7.12
C VAL A 151 -8.38 -19.89 7.50
N ASP A 152 -9.18 -19.26 8.36
CA ASP A 152 -10.29 -19.89 9.06
C ASP A 152 -11.65 -19.22 8.75
N GLY A 153 -11.64 -18.03 8.15
CA GLY A 153 -12.83 -17.27 7.79
C GLY A 153 -13.27 -17.46 6.33
N ALA A 154 -14.03 -16.50 5.82
CA ALA A 154 -14.53 -16.51 4.44
C ALA A 154 -13.51 -15.95 3.43
N GLY A 155 -12.38 -15.43 3.91
CA GLY A 155 -11.38 -14.71 3.12
C GLY A 155 -11.56 -13.20 3.17
N GLU A 156 -10.44 -12.48 3.04
CA GLU A 156 -10.45 -11.01 3.05
C GLU A 156 -11.13 -10.45 1.79
N SER A 157 -11.97 -9.43 1.98
CA SER A 157 -12.49 -8.63 0.88
C SER A 157 -11.53 -7.48 0.56
N ARG A 158 -11.15 -7.36 -0.71
CA ARG A 158 -10.34 -6.25 -1.25
C ARG A 158 -11.06 -5.65 -2.44
N LEU A 159 -11.11 -4.33 -2.45
CA LEU A 159 -11.83 -3.57 -3.47
C LEU A 159 -10.90 -2.85 -4.43
N TRP A 160 -9.65 -2.59 -4.03
CA TRP A 160 -8.73 -1.71 -4.75
C TRP A 160 -7.40 -2.39 -5.11
N PHE A 161 -6.70 -3.01 -4.15
CA PHE A 161 -5.32 -3.53 -4.29
C PHE A 161 -5.04 -4.89 -3.63
#